data_AF-A0A9Q3BVH6-F1
#
_entry.id   AF-A0A9Q3BVH6-F1
#
_cell.length_a   1.000
_cell.length_b   1.000
_cell.length_c   1.000
_cell.angle_alpha   90.00
_cell.angle_beta   90.00
_cell.angle_gamma   90.00
#
_symmetry.space_group_name_H-M   'P 1'
#
loop_
_entity.id
_entity.type
_entity.pdbx_description
1 polymer ?
#
loop_
_entity_poly.entity_id
_entity_poly.type
_entity_poly.pdbx_seq_one_letter_code
_entity_poly.pdbx_strand_id
1 'polypeptide(L)'
;MNELREGQFSTTLTSEQKIILLKRLRKNRPAFANGDEPLGKIRGHDIKLCLEVESSYLPMLRRPPYPESVETRKEIEKHINDVLDMDVIRKIVHNEIVEITTAVLIT
;
A
#
# COMPACT_ATOMS: atom_id res chain seq x y z
N MET A 1 3.78 15.11 -28.50
CA MET A 1 2.34 15.29 -28.78
C MET A 1 1.56 13.97 -28.87
N ASN A 2 2.17 12.79 -28.65
CA ASN A 2 1.48 11.49 -28.82
C ASN A 2 0.71 10.99 -27.57
N GLU A 3 1.04 11.45 -26.36
CA GLU A 3 0.44 10.94 -25.11
C GLU A 3 -0.98 11.46 -24.81
N LEU A 4 -1.44 12.50 -25.50
CA LEU A 4 -2.84 12.97 -25.40
C LEU A 4 -3.83 11.94 -25.97
N ARG A 5 -3.35 10.96 -26.74
CA ARG A 5 -4.18 9.91 -27.34
C ARG A 5 -4.44 8.72 -26.42
N GLU A 6 -3.60 8.49 -25.43
CA GLU A 6 -3.71 7.35 -24.52
C GLU A 6 -4.42 7.70 -23.19
N GLY A 7 -4.48 8.99 -22.84
CA GLY A 7 -5.17 9.46 -21.64
C GLY A 7 -6.65 9.79 -21.87
N GLN A 8 -7.54 9.26 -21.03
CA GLN A 8 -8.93 9.73 -20.97
C GLN A 8 -9.01 11.06 -20.23
N PHE A 9 -9.24 12.14 -20.97
CA PHE A 9 -9.55 13.45 -20.39
C PHE A 9 -11.05 13.71 -20.47
N SER A 10 -11.59 14.42 -19.50
CA SER A 10 -12.99 14.87 -19.55
C SER A 10 -13.29 15.60 -20.88
N THR A 11 -14.47 15.35 -21.42
CA THR A 11 -15.00 16.00 -22.64
C THR A 11 -15.29 17.49 -22.41
N THR A 12 -15.43 17.92 -21.16
CA THR A 12 -15.69 19.32 -20.78
C THR A 12 -14.46 20.23 -20.85
N LEU A 13 -13.26 19.66 -20.97
CA LEU A 13 -12.01 20.43 -20.93
C LEU A 13 -11.59 20.90 -22.33
N THR A 14 -11.20 22.17 -22.45
CA THR A 14 -10.61 22.71 -23.67
C THR A 14 -9.21 22.14 -23.91
N SER A 15 -8.73 22.21 -25.16
CA SER A 15 -7.39 21.73 -25.53
C SER A 15 -6.28 22.41 -24.72
N GLU A 16 -6.42 23.71 -24.42
CA GLU A 16 -5.48 24.45 -23.59
C GLU A 16 -5.46 23.99 -22.14
N GLN A 17 -6.64 23.73 -21.55
CA GLN A 17 -6.76 23.22 -20.19
C GLN A 17 -6.15 21.82 -20.05
N LYS A 18 -6.33 20.95 -21.05
CA LYS A 18 -5.69 19.63 -21.08
C LYS A 18 -4.17 19.75 -21.08
N ILE A 19 -3.60 20.67 -21.85
CA ILE A 19 -2.15 20.91 -21.89
C ILE A 19 -1.64 21.42 -20.53
N ILE A 20 -2.35 22.36 -19.91
CA ILE A 20 -1.99 22.90 -18.58
C ILE A 20 -2.04 21.79 -17.53
N LEU A 21 -3.08 20.97 -17.54
CA LEU A 21 -3.24 19.83 -16.63
C LEU A 21 -2.09 18.84 -16.79
N LEU A 22 -1.76 18.46 -18.03
CA LEU A 22 -0.70 17.51 -18.33
C LEU A 22 0.68 18.02 -17.89
N LYS A 23 0.94 19.33 -18.05
CA LYS A 23 2.15 19.97 -17.50
C LYS A 23 2.21 19.88 -15.97
N ARG A 24 1.09 20.10 -15.28
CA ARG A 24 1.02 19.99 -13.81
C ARG A 24 1.20 18.55 -13.33
N LEU A 25 0.54 17.59 -13.97
CA LEU A 25 0.66 16.17 -13.65
C LEU A 25 2.10 15.68 -13.82
N ARG A 26 2.77 16.09 -14.91
CA ARG A 26 4.20 15.77 -15.12
C ARG A 26 5.10 16.42 -14.06
N LYS A 27 4.86 17.69 -13.72
CA LYS A 27 5.63 18.37 -12.67
C LYS A 27 5.49 17.66 -11.32
N ASN A 28 4.30 17.15 -11.02
CA ASN A 28 3.98 16.46 -9.78
C ASN A 28 4.00 14.93 -9.90
N ARG A 29 4.63 14.38 -10.96
CA ARG A 29 4.73 12.93 -11.19
C ARG A 29 5.15 12.11 -9.95
N PRO A 30 6.14 12.54 -9.12
CA PRO A 30 6.56 11.73 -7.97
C PRO A 30 5.55 11.72 -6.80
N ALA A 31 4.50 12.54 -6.86
CA ALA A 31 3.43 12.54 -5.86
C ALA A 31 2.32 11.54 -6.18
N PHE A 32 2.34 10.91 -7.36
CA PHE A 32 1.35 9.94 -7.78
C PHE A 32 1.95 8.53 -7.79
N ALA A 33 1.10 7.55 -7.50
CA ALA A 33 1.38 6.16 -7.72
C ALA A 33 1.72 5.92 -9.21
N ASN A 34 2.76 5.13 -9.46
CA ASN A 34 3.12 4.65 -10.79
C ASN A 34 3.38 3.14 -10.74
N GLY A 35 3.60 2.50 -11.90
CA GLY A 35 3.78 1.04 -11.96
C GLY A 35 4.96 0.52 -11.15
N ASP A 36 5.98 1.35 -10.93
CA ASP A 36 7.19 1.00 -10.17
C ASP A 36 7.07 1.42 -8.68
N GLU A 37 6.32 2.48 -8.38
CA GLU A 37 6.05 3.02 -7.04
C GLU A 37 4.52 3.09 -6.83
N PRO A 38 3.84 1.98 -6.48
CA PRO A 38 2.37 1.90 -6.41
C PRO A 38 1.76 2.74 -5.29
N LEU A 39 2.55 3.15 -4.30
CA LEU A 39 2.13 4.05 -3.22
C LEU A 39 2.62 5.50 -3.44
N GLY A 40 3.46 5.74 -4.43
CA GLY A 40 4.19 7.00 -4.57
C GLY A 40 5.17 7.25 -3.42
N LYS A 41 5.73 8.46 -3.32
CA LYS A 41 6.69 8.84 -2.26
C LYS A 41 5.99 9.23 -0.95
N ILE A 42 5.29 8.29 -0.31
CA ILE A 42 4.78 8.47 1.06
C ILE A 42 5.98 8.47 2.01
N ARG A 43 6.23 9.59 2.68
CA ARG A 43 7.29 9.74 3.69
C ARG A 43 6.68 9.94 5.07
N GLY A 44 7.10 9.11 6.03
CA GLY A 44 7.27 9.54 7.42
C GLY A 44 6.06 9.45 8.35
N HIS A 45 5.27 8.39 8.31
CA HIS A 45 4.29 8.11 9.36
C HIS A 45 4.59 6.77 10.05
N ASP A 46 5.78 6.69 10.66
CA ASP A 46 6.12 5.61 11.57
C ASP A 46 5.36 5.83 12.88
N ILE A 47 4.38 4.98 13.15
CA ILE A 47 3.62 5.01 14.39
C ILE A 47 4.25 4.01 15.35
N LYS A 48 4.63 4.49 16.53
CA LYS A 48 5.05 3.63 17.63
C LYS A 48 3.83 3.23 18.45
N LEU A 49 3.42 1.97 18.34
CA LEU A 49 2.39 1.41 19.21
C LEU A 49 3.04 0.88 20.49
N CYS A 50 2.78 1.54 21.60
CA CYS A 50 3.21 1.09 22.92
C CYS A 50 2.07 0.27 23.55
N LEU A 51 2.38 -0.94 24.00
CA LEU A 51 1.46 -1.73 24.82
C LEU A 51 1.58 -1.27 26.27
N GLU A 52 0.46 -1.22 26.99
CA GLU A 52 0.42 -0.92 28.42
C GLU A 52 0.91 -2.08 29.29
N VAL A 53 1.19 -3.24 28.68
CA VAL A 53 1.58 -4.47 29.35
C VAL A 53 2.86 -5.05 28.73
N GLU A 54 3.72 -5.59 29.58
CA GLU A 54 4.96 -6.25 29.17
C GLU A 54 4.72 -7.75 28.90
N SER A 55 5.66 -8.41 28.20
CA SER A 55 5.63 -9.86 28.00
C SER A 55 5.64 -10.62 29.35
N SER A 56 5.01 -11.77 29.53
CA SER A 56 4.40 -12.67 28.53
C SER A 56 2.94 -12.37 28.23
N TYR A 57 2.63 -12.06 26.97
CA TYR A 57 1.26 -11.86 26.49
C TYR A 57 0.37 -13.08 26.79
N LEU A 58 -0.91 -12.82 27.10
CA LEU A 58 -1.88 -13.88 27.40
C LEU A 58 -1.93 -14.93 26.27
N PRO A 59 -1.89 -16.24 26.57
CA PRO A 59 -1.98 -17.30 25.56
C PRO A 59 -3.22 -17.17 24.66
N MET A 60 -4.31 -16.57 25.15
CA MET A 60 -5.54 -16.31 24.40
C MET A 60 -5.37 -15.40 23.17
N LEU A 61 -4.28 -14.62 23.12
CA LEU A 61 -3.92 -13.81 21.95
C LEU A 61 -3.32 -14.66 20.82
N ARG A 62 -2.81 -15.86 21.12
CA ARG A 62 -2.32 -16.82 20.13
C ARG A 62 -3.49 -17.65 19.59
N ARG A 63 -4.26 -17.06 18.69
CA ARG A 63 -5.34 -17.78 18.01
C ARG A 63 -4.78 -18.50 16.79
N PRO A 64 -5.11 -19.79 16.58
CA PRO A 64 -4.80 -20.44 15.32
C PRO A 64 -5.52 -19.74 14.17
N PRO A 65 -4.98 -19.77 12.94
CA PRO A 65 -5.70 -19.27 11.79
C PRO A 65 -7.00 -20.05 11.62
N TYR A 66 -8.06 -19.34 11.21
CA TYR A 66 -9.34 -19.97 10.94
C TYR A 66 -9.21 -20.93 9.74
N PRO A 67 -9.91 -22.08 9.73
CA PRO A 67 -9.90 -22.97 8.58
C PRO A 67 -10.54 -22.29 7.36
N GLU A 68 -9.83 -22.29 6.24
CA GLU A 68 -10.28 -21.69 4.99
C GLU A 68 -10.32 -22.74 3.87
N SER A 69 -11.17 -22.49 2.86
CA SER A 69 -11.22 -23.34 1.68
C SER A 69 -9.95 -23.20 0.83
N VAL A 70 -9.63 -24.23 0.03
CA VAL A 70 -8.46 -24.22 -0.86
C VAL A 70 -8.56 -23.10 -1.90
N GLU A 71 -9.75 -22.83 -2.41
CA GLU A 71 -10.00 -21.76 -3.39
C GLU A 71 -9.78 -20.39 -2.74
N THR A 72 -10.35 -20.18 -1.57
CA THR A 72 -10.19 -18.95 -0.79
C THR A 72 -8.71 -18.69 -0.47
N ARG A 73 -7.98 -19.72 -0.05
CA ARG A 73 -6.54 -19.60 0.24
C ARG A 73 -5.75 -19.14 -0.98
N LYS A 74 -6.02 -19.68 -2.17
CA LYS A 74 -5.31 -19.29 -3.41
C LYS A 74 -5.56 -17.84 -3.79
N GLU A 75 -6.81 -17.39 -3.68
CA GLU A 75 -7.16 -15.99 -3.94
C GLU A 75 -6.48 -15.05 -2.93
N ILE A 76 -6.50 -15.39 -1.64
CA ILE A 76 -5.82 -14.61 -0.61
C ILE A 76 -4.30 -14.56 -0.87
N GLU A 77 -3.68 -15.70 -1.21
CA GLU A 77 -2.24 -15.79 -1.47
C GLU A 77 -1.79 -14.87 -2.61
N LYS A 78 -2.61 -14.71 -3.66
CA LYS A 78 -2.35 -13.74 -4.72
C LYS A 78 -2.24 -12.31 -4.17
N HIS A 79 -3.21 -11.89 -3.35
CA HIS A 79 -3.22 -10.55 -2.77
C HIS A 79 -2.10 -10.35 -1.74
N ILE A 80 -1.75 -11.39 -0.97
CA ILE A 80 -0.62 -11.35 -0.05
C ILE A 80 0.68 -11.06 -0.82
N ASN A 81 0.89 -11.71 -1.97
CA ASN A 81 2.08 -11.48 -2.79
C ASN A 81 2.13 -10.05 -3.33
N ASP A 82 1.01 -9.50 -3.82
CA ASP A 82 0.94 -8.11 -4.26
C ASP A 82 1.36 -7.15 -3.13
N VAL A 83 0.89 -7.40 -1.89
CA VAL A 83 1.18 -6.55 -0.73
C VAL A 83 2.61 -6.74 -0.19
N LEU A 84 3.21 -7.92 -0.37
CA LEU A 84 4.64 -8.17 -0.12
C LEU A 84 5.52 -7.39 -1.10
N ASP A 85 5.18 -7.42 -2.39
CA ASP A 85 5.94 -6.72 -3.44
C ASP A 85 5.87 -5.20 -3.26
N MET A 86 4.78 -4.69 -2.68
CA MET A 86 4.61 -3.28 -2.30
C MET A 86 5.36 -2.88 -1.01
N ASP A 87 6.05 -3.81 -0.35
CA ASP A 87 6.74 -3.61 0.94
C ASP A 87 5.80 -3.08 2.06
N VAL A 88 4.51 -3.41 1.96
CA VAL A 88 3.50 -3.03 2.96
C VAL A 88 3.46 -4.05 4.11
N ILE A 89 3.68 -5.32 3.79
CA ILE A 89 3.86 -6.39 4.77
C ILE A 89 5.21 -7.07 4.54
N ARG A 90 5.77 -7.66 5.60
CA ARG A 90 6.99 -8.47 5.52
C ARG A 90 6.81 -9.79 6.25
N LYS A 91 7.59 -10.79 5.83
CA LYS A 91 7.68 -12.06 6.55
C LYS A 91 8.46 -11.86 7.86
N ILE A 92 7.90 -12.37 8.95
CA ILE A 92 8.51 -12.35 10.29
C ILE A 92 8.80 -13.79 10.69
N VAL A 93 9.98 -14.04 11.28
CA VAL A 93 10.37 -15.39 11.73
C VAL A 93 9.73 -15.69 13.09
N HIS A 94 9.49 -16.97 13.37
CA HIS A 94 9.00 -17.39 14.69
C HIS A 94 9.97 -16.90 15.78
N ASN A 95 9.44 -16.16 16.77
CA ASN A 95 10.17 -15.52 17.88
C ASN A 95 11.05 -14.29 17.54
N GLU A 96 10.91 -13.71 16.36
CA GLU A 96 11.51 -12.39 16.09
C GLU A 96 10.85 -11.34 17.00
N ILE A 97 11.66 -10.61 17.77
CA ILE A 97 11.18 -9.48 18.58
C ILE A 97 10.99 -8.30 17.62
N VAL A 98 9.73 -8.02 17.31
CA VAL A 98 9.36 -6.90 16.45
C VAL A 98 8.81 -5.79 17.34
N GLU A 99 9.48 -4.64 17.39
CA GLU A 99 8.82 -3.42 17.87
C GLU A 99 7.64 -3.17 16.94
N ILE A 100 6.42 -3.08 17.47
CA ILE A 100 5.20 -2.94 16.66
C ILE A 100 5.20 -1.53 16.03
N THR A 101 5.86 -1.40 14.89
CA THR A 101 5.80 -0.26 14.00
C THR A 101 5.04 -0.70 12.76
N THR A 102 3.74 -0.43 12.73
CA THR A 102 2.91 -0.71 11.55
C THR A 102 2.83 0.56 10.72
N ALA A 103 3.17 0.48 9.44
CA ALA A 103 2.88 1.54 8.48
C ALA A 103 1.35 1.67 8.36
N VAL A 104 0.79 2.83 8.72
CA VAL A 104 -0.65 3.09 8.59
C VAL A 104 -0.89 3.90 7.33
N LEU A 105 -1.75 3.37 6.46
CA LEU A 105 -2.33 4.12 5.35
C LEU A 105 -3.51 4.95 5.88
N ILE A 106 -3.33 6.26 6.01
CA ILE A 106 -4.44 7.20 6.27
C ILE A 106 -4.94 7.68 4.90
N THR A 107 -6.13 7.24 4.50
CA THR A 107 -6.85 7.67 3.29
C THR A 107 -7.74 8.86 3.56
#